data_AF-A0A0F5L147-F1
#
_entry.id   AF-A0A0F5L147-F1
#
_cell.length_a   1.000
_cell.length_b   1.000
_cell.length_c   1.000
_cell.angle_alpha   90.00
_cell.angle_beta   90.00
_cell.angle_gamma   90.00
#
_symmetry.space_group_name_H-M   'P 1'
#
loop_
_entity.id
_entity.type
_entity.pdbx_description
1 polymer ?
#
loop_
_entity_poly.entity_id
_entity_poly.type
_entity_poly.pdbx_seq_one_letter_code
_entity_poly.pdbx_strand_id
1 'polypeptide(L)'
;MTRHLFFVVGALLLSVASVRAAPFCIDDAPDFEITTGFSIGQKFTETDRNEFDLMHLRQLGIDATRVERWNGCIRAFVRKPEGGEEMQFFQPGTYERVE
;
A
#
# COMPACT_ATOMS: atom_id res chain seq x y z
N MET A 1 11.29 50.68 32.65
CA MET A 1 12.36 49.67 32.56
C MET A 1 11.73 48.41 31.99
N THR A 2 11.83 48.28 30.67
CA THR A 2 10.98 47.44 29.81
C THR A 2 11.94 46.55 29.05
N ARG A 3 12.32 45.39 29.59
CA ARG A 3 13.45 44.63 29.01
C ARG A 3 13.46 43.13 29.26
N HIS A 4 12.32 42.45 29.25
CA HIS A 4 12.31 40.98 29.28
C HIS A 4 11.26 40.30 28.38
N LEU A 5 10.54 41.06 27.55
CA LEU A 5 9.40 40.53 26.79
C LEU A 5 9.75 39.87 25.44
N PHE A 6 11.03 39.73 25.08
CA PHE A 6 11.44 39.43 23.70
C PHE A 6 12.01 38.04 23.41
N PHE A 7 12.12 37.12 24.38
CA PHE A 7 12.94 35.90 24.19
C PHE A 7 12.21 34.54 24.28
N VAL A 8 10.89 34.48 24.08
CA VAL A 8 10.15 33.19 24.11
C VAL A 8 9.24 32.99 22.88
N VAL A 9 9.58 33.59 21.73
CA VAL A 9 8.77 33.49 20.50
C VAL A 9 9.45 32.68 19.38
N GLY A 10 10.69 32.22 19.57
CA GLY A 10 11.41 31.46 18.55
C GLY A 10 11.67 30.02 18.99
N ALA A 11 10.99 29.05 18.37
CA ALA A 11 11.38 27.64 18.17
C ALA A 11 10.24 26.61 18.42
N LEU A 12 9.11 26.75 17.73
CA LEU A 12 8.18 25.63 17.53
C LEU A 12 7.84 25.49 16.03
N LEU A 13 8.86 25.17 15.23
CA LEU A 13 8.74 24.78 13.81
C LEU A 13 9.32 23.37 13.60
N LEU A 14 8.83 22.43 14.38
CA LEU A 14 9.10 20.99 14.26
C LEU A 14 7.75 20.35 14.59
N SER A 15 7.00 19.71 13.71
CA SER A 15 7.33 18.98 12.49
C SER A 15 5.99 18.65 11.83
N VAL A 16 5.74 19.14 10.61
CA VAL A 16 4.63 18.61 9.81
C VAL A 16 5.06 17.23 9.30
N ALA A 17 4.91 16.21 10.15
CA ALA A 17 4.96 14.82 9.70
C ALA A 17 3.88 14.68 8.64
N SER A 18 4.30 14.60 7.38
CA SER A 18 3.42 14.35 6.25
C SER A 18 2.81 12.97 6.49
N VAL A 19 1.60 12.92 7.04
CA VAL A 19 0.78 11.73 6.97
C VAL A 19 0.42 11.61 5.49
N ARG A 20 1.27 10.92 4.72
CA ARG A 20 0.93 10.54 3.35
C ARG A 20 -0.30 9.65 3.48
N ALA A 21 -1.46 10.23 3.17
CA ALA A 21 -2.69 9.47 3.09
C ALA A 21 -2.44 8.31 2.14
N ALA A 22 -2.78 7.09 2.56
CA ALA A 22 -2.60 5.93 1.70
C ALA A 22 -3.46 6.11 0.44
N PRO A 23 -2.92 5.80 -0.75
CA PRO A 23 -3.64 6.00 -2.00
C PRO A 23 -4.91 5.14 -2.03
N PHE A 24 -5.88 5.61 -2.82
CA PHE A 24 -7.09 4.86 -3.13
C PHE A 24 -6.96 4.34 -4.56
N CYS A 25 -7.12 3.05 -4.74
CA CYS A 25 -7.12 2.41 -6.06
C CYS A 25 -8.53 1.95 -6.37
N ILE A 26 -8.91 2.02 -7.64
CA ILE A 26 -10.16 1.40 -8.10
C ILE A 26 -9.84 -0.07 -8.35
N ASP A 27 -10.24 -0.93 -7.43
CA ASP A 27 -10.20 -2.38 -7.63
C ASP A 27 -11.44 -2.75 -8.48
N ASP A 28 -11.29 -2.67 -9.80
CA ASP A 28 -12.28 -3.16 -10.76
C ASP A 28 -12.18 -4.69 -10.93
N ALA A 29 -11.66 -5.43 -9.94
CA ALA A 29 -11.66 -6.88 -10.05
C ALA A 29 -13.12 -7.30 -10.22
N PRO A 30 -13.51 -7.88 -11.38
CA PRO A 30 -14.86 -8.40 -11.50
C PRO A 30 -15.02 -9.40 -10.37
N ASP A 31 -16.10 -9.28 -9.60
CA ASP A 31 -16.64 -10.42 -8.87
C ASP A 31 -16.94 -11.48 -9.93
N PHE A 32 -15.91 -12.25 -10.29
CA PHE A 32 -15.95 -13.22 -11.35
C PHE A 32 -16.74 -14.41 -10.82
N GLU A 33 -18.06 -14.28 -10.87
CA GLU A 33 -18.99 -15.36 -10.68
C GLU A 33 -18.89 -16.24 -11.93
N ILE A 34 -18.05 -17.28 -11.88
CA ILE A 34 -17.90 -18.24 -12.97
C ILE A 34 -19.21 -19.02 -13.10
N THR A 35 -20.13 -18.52 -13.93
CA THR A 35 -21.33 -19.27 -14.33
C THR A 35 -20.96 -20.21 -15.48
N THR A 36 -20.20 -21.26 -15.20
CA THR A 36 -20.01 -22.36 -16.17
C THR A 36 -20.16 -23.71 -15.46
N GLY A 37 -21.41 -24.18 -15.39
CA GLY A 37 -21.73 -25.60 -15.59
C GLY A 37 -21.11 -26.66 -14.66
N PHE A 38 -20.61 -26.32 -13.47
CA PHE A 38 -20.38 -27.23 -12.34
C PHE A 38 -20.04 -26.37 -11.11
N SER A 39 -21.01 -26.07 -10.24
CA SER A 39 -20.77 -25.21 -9.07
C SER A 39 -19.83 -25.88 -8.07
N ILE A 40 -18.56 -25.50 -8.07
CA ILE A 40 -17.73 -25.47 -6.86
C ILE A 40 -17.17 -24.05 -6.74
N GLY A 41 -18.03 -23.15 -6.26
CA GLY A 41 -17.71 -21.77 -5.95
C GLY A 41 -16.74 -21.69 -4.77
N GLN A 42 -15.45 -21.76 -5.06
CA GLN A 42 -14.46 -21.16 -4.17
C GLN A 42 -14.44 -19.67 -4.51
N LYS A 43 -15.09 -18.84 -3.69
CA LYS A 43 -14.81 -17.42 -3.69
C LYS A 43 -13.30 -17.31 -3.42
N PHE A 44 -12.51 -16.86 -4.39
CA PHE A 44 -11.10 -16.56 -4.16
C PHE A 44 -11.04 -15.65 -2.94
N THR A 45 -10.41 -16.13 -1.88
CA THR A 45 -10.30 -15.37 -0.64
C THR A 45 -9.37 -14.19 -0.86
N GLU A 46 -9.47 -13.17 -0.01
CA GLU A 46 -8.51 -12.06 -0.08
C GLU A 46 -7.07 -12.57 0.06
N THR A 47 -6.86 -13.59 0.89
CA THR A 47 -5.57 -14.28 1.04
C THR A 47 -5.07 -14.86 -0.28
N ASP A 48 -5.91 -15.60 -1.01
CA ASP A 48 -5.52 -16.17 -2.31
C ASP A 48 -5.12 -15.07 -3.30
N ARG A 49 -5.90 -13.99 -3.38
CA ARG A 49 -5.59 -12.83 -4.23
C ARG A 49 -4.25 -12.19 -3.84
N ASN A 50 -4.02 -11.98 -2.53
CA ASN A 50 -2.78 -11.41 -2.02
C ASN A 50 -1.56 -12.29 -2.33
N GLU A 51 -1.71 -13.63 -2.29
CA GLU A 51 -0.65 -14.56 -2.69
C GLU A 51 -0.34 -14.47 -4.19
N PHE A 52 -1.38 -14.43 -5.04
CA PHE A 52 -1.19 -14.23 -6.48
C PHE A 52 -0.46 -12.92 -6.80
N ASP A 53 -0.84 -11.82 -6.14
CA ASP A 53 -0.18 -10.53 -6.34
C ASP A 53 1.26 -10.52 -5.83
N LEU A 54 1.52 -11.15 -4.69
CA LEU A 54 2.88 -11.31 -4.17
C LEU A 54 3.77 -12.05 -5.18
N MET A 55 3.26 -13.14 -5.75
CA MET A 55 3.96 -13.89 -6.79
C MET A 55 4.21 -13.02 -8.02
N HIS A 56 3.19 -12.29 -8.48
CA HIS A 56 3.28 -11.44 -9.67
C HIS A 56 4.28 -10.29 -9.50
N LEU A 57 4.22 -9.56 -8.38
CA LEU A 57 5.18 -8.49 -8.07
C LEU A 57 6.62 -9.00 -8.05
N ARG A 58 6.86 -10.20 -7.50
CA ARG A 58 8.19 -10.83 -7.53
C ARG A 58 8.64 -11.20 -8.94
N GLN A 59 7.73 -11.63 -9.80
CA GLN A 59 8.04 -11.88 -11.23
C GLN A 59 8.44 -10.59 -11.95
N LEU A 60 7.89 -9.45 -11.55
CA LEU A 60 8.28 -8.12 -12.03
C LEU A 60 9.60 -7.60 -11.42
N GLY A 61 10.25 -8.38 -10.56
CA GLY A 61 11.52 -8.02 -9.91
C GLY A 61 11.36 -7.20 -8.63
N ILE A 62 10.13 -7.06 -8.10
CA ILE A 62 9.87 -6.37 -6.84
C ILE A 62 9.98 -7.39 -5.71
N ASP A 63 11.02 -7.26 -4.86
CA ASP A 63 11.25 -8.15 -3.71
C ASP A 63 10.29 -7.84 -2.55
N ALA A 64 9.00 -8.12 -2.77
CA ALA A 64 7.97 -8.02 -1.74
C ALA A 64 8.01 -9.23 -0.79
N THR A 65 7.90 -9.00 0.52
CA THR A 65 7.84 -10.03 1.55
C THR A 65 6.39 -10.43 1.86
N ARG A 66 5.48 -9.46 1.79
CA ARG A 66 4.05 -9.60 2.04
C ARG A 66 3.25 -8.61 1.19
N VAL A 67 2.02 -8.98 0.89
CA VAL A 67 1.03 -8.15 0.23
C VAL A 67 -0.29 -8.20 1.01
N GLU A 68 -1.01 -7.10 1.04
CA GLU A 68 -2.39 -7.03 1.54
C GLU A 68 -3.23 -6.02 0.78
N ARG A 69 -4.56 -6.14 0.89
CA ARG A 69 -5.48 -5.14 0.33
C ARG A 69 -5.60 -3.95 1.27
N TRP A 70 -5.43 -2.76 0.72
CA TRP A 70 -5.53 -1.51 1.47
C TRP A 70 -6.13 -0.40 0.62
N ASN A 71 -7.31 0.10 1.01
CA ASN A 71 -8.03 1.14 0.25
C ASN A 71 -8.22 0.80 -1.24
N GLY A 72 -8.46 -0.48 -1.53
CA GLY A 72 -8.55 -0.99 -2.91
C GLY A 72 -7.20 -1.17 -3.62
N CYS A 73 -6.09 -0.73 -3.03
CA CYS A 73 -4.75 -0.95 -3.57
C CYS A 73 -4.13 -2.26 -3.08
N ILE A 74 -3.14 -2.74 -3.82
CA ILE A 74 -2.18 -3.74 -3.37
C ILE A 74 -1.12 -3.02 -2.53
N ARG A 75 -1.11 -3.20 -1.20
CA ARG A 75 -0.02 -2.74 -0.34
C ARG A 75 1.03 -3.83 -0.21
N ALA A 76 2.20 -3.61 -0.80
CA ALA A 76 3.32 -4.52 -0.74
C ALA A 76 4.41 -4.02 0.23
N PHE A 77 5.02 -4.94 0.96
CA PHE A 77 6.15 -4.69 1.86
C PHE A 77 7.43 -5.08 1.12
N VAL A 78 8.08 -4.11 0.49
CA VAL A 78 9.23 -4.35 -0.38
C VAL A 78 10.51 -4.26 0.43
N ARG A 79 11.36 -5.28 0.35
CA ARG A 79 12.64 -5.29 1.04
C ARG A 79 13.57 -4.25 0.43
N LYS A 80 14.18 -3.45 1.29
CA LYS A 80 15.19 -2.47 0.87
C LYS A 80 16.59 -3.08 0.90
N PRO A 81 17.49 -2.68 -0.02
CA PRO A 81 18.85 -3.21 -0.07
C PRO A 81 19.66 -2.91 1.19
N GLU A 82 19.39 -1.79 1.87
CA GLU A 82 20.00 -1.41 3.15
C GLU A 82 19.36 -2.11 4.37
N GLY A 83 18.37 -2.97 4.14
CA GLY A 83 17.59 -3.64 5.18
C GLY A 83 16.29 -2.92 5.52
N GLY A 84 15.39 -3.68 6.15
CA GLY A 84 14.02 -3.25 6.43
C GLY A 84 13.08 -3.38 5.24
N GLU A 85 11.84 -2.93 5.44
CA GLU A 85 10.77 -2.98 4.45
C GLU A 85 10.25 -1.56 4.17
N GLU A 86 9.93 -1.29 2.91
CA GLU A 86 9.20 -0.10 2.47
C GLU A 86 7.78 -0.51 2.08
N MET A 87 6.80 0.25 2.52
CA MET A 87 5.44 0.10 2.01
C MET A 87 5.33 0.76 0.64
N GLN A 88 4.99 -0.03 -0.36
CA GLN A 88 4.72 0.42 -1.72
C GLN A 88 3.29 0.03 -2.10
N PHE A 89 2.58 0.94 -2.76
CA PHE A 89 1.21 0.70 -3.19
C PHE A 89 1.18 0.48 -4.70
N PHE A 90 0.36 -0.47 -5.14
CA PHE A 90 0.19 -0.80 -6.54
C PHE A 90 -1.30 -0.89 -6.90
N GLN A 91 -1.61 -0.47 -8.12
CA GLN A 91 -2.93 -0.59 -8.71
C GLN A 91 -3.21 -2.08 -9.04
N PRO A 92 -4.32 -2.67 -8.58
CA PRO A 92 -4.69 -4.03 -8.95
C PRO A 92 -4.85 -4.18 -10.47
N GLY A 93 -4.40 -5.31 -11.01
CA GLY A 93 -4.49 -5.64 -12.44
C GLY A 93 -3.38 -5.03 -13.31
N THR A 94 -3.05 -3.74 -13.13
CA THR A 94 -1.94 -3.10 -13.88
C THR A 94 -0.59 -3.23 -13.17
N TYR A 95 -0.60 -3.40 -11.85
CA TYR A 95 0.59 -3.41 -10.99
C TYR A 95 1.44 -2.14 -11.12
N GLU A 96 0.85 -1.04 -11.58
CA GLU A 96 1.51 0.26 -11.61
C GLU A 96 1.64 0.81 -10.19
N ARG A 97 2.81 1.37 -9.87
CA ARG A 97 3.08 1.95 -8.56
C ARG A 97 2.25 3.23 -8.37
N VAL A 98 1.62 3.36 -7.21
CA VAL A 98 0.84 4.52 -6.81
C VAL A 98 1.58 5.25 -5.68
N GLU A 99 1.73 6.57 -5.80
CA GLU A 99 2.49 7.43 -4.87
C GLU A 99 1.62 8.29 -3.94
#